data_AF-A0A8S3E962-F1
#
_entry.id   AF-A0A8S3E962-F1
#
_cell.length_a   1.000
_cell.length_b   1.000
_cell.length_c   1.000
_cell.angle_alpha   90.00
_cell.angle_beta   90.00
_cell.angle_gamma   90.00
#
_symmetry.space_group_name_H-M   'P 1'
#
loop_
_entity.id
_entity.type
_entity.pdbx_description
1 polymer ?
#
loop_
_entity_poly.entity_id
_entity_poly.type
_entity_poly.pdbx_seq_one_letter_code
_entity_poly.pdbx_strand_id
1 'polypeptide(L)'
;VICFIYIPLFYFLCVIIYPCENNFDYSSHLCHSICFHKITWLSIFDWITNILLPSLIIEIGSVTLLIRILIQFKKMKRTIKWRATRKMALQLISIASLYSIFWISFTLISIIRLFFIPKFLDKLTLYYFHYSPYFVQLLMPCICLFCLPELWTRKNRVVPTQ
;
A
#
# COMPACT_ATOMS: atom_id res chain seq x y z
N VAL A 1 16.56 3.77 -6.65
CA VAL A 1 17.04 5.14 -6.90
C VAL A 1 16.09 5.89 -7.82
N ILE A 2 15.79 5.38 -9.02
CA ILE A 2 14.90 6.02 -9.99
C ILE A 2 13.52 6.35 -9.40
N CYS A 3 12.83 5.40 -8.74
CA CYS A 3 11.52 5.66 -8.13
C CYS A 3 11.56 6.71 -7.00
N PHE A 4 12.66 6.77 -6.25
CA PHE A 4 12.81 7.75 -5.15
C PHE A 4 13.00 9.17 -5.64
N ILE A 5 13.47 9.37 -6.87
CA ILE A 5 13.64 10.69 -7.47
C ILE A 5 12.41 11.06 -8.29
N TYR A 6 11.87 10.10 -9.05
CA TYR A 6 10.72 10.29 -9.92
C TYR A 6 9.46 10.72 -9.16
N ILE A 7 9.10 10.01 -8.08
CA ILE A 7 7.87 10.28 -7.32
C ILE A 7 7.83 11.71 -6.76
N PRO A 8 8.82 12.18 -5.98
CA PRO A 8 8.78 13.54 -5.46
C PRO A 8 8.87 14.60 -6.55
N LEU A 9 9.63 14.34 -7.62
CA LEU A 9 9.73 15.26 -8.75
C LEU A 9 8.39 15.40 -9.49
N PHE A 10 7.69 14.28 -9.75
CA PHE A 10 6.36 14.30 -10.36
C PHE A 10 5.36 15.12 -9.52
N TYR A 11 5.26 14.83 -8.22
CA TYR A 11 4.34 15.58 -7.35
C TYR A 11 4.74 17.05 -7.20
N PHE A 12 6.03 17.38 -7.18
CA PHE A 12 6.50 18.77 -7.17
C PHE A 12 6.04 19.52 -8.44
N LEU A 13 6.23 18.92 -9.61
CA LEU A 13 5.80 19.51 -10.89
C LEU A 13 4.28 19.68 -10.95
N CYS A 14 3.51 18.68 -10.53
CA CYS A 14 2.05 18.70 -10.60
C CYS A 14 1.41 19.66 -9.59
N VAL A 15 2.00 19.85 -8.41
CA VAL A 15 1.43 20.68 -7.34
C VAL A 15 1.86 22.14 -7.44
N ILE A 16 3.12 22.41 -7.80
CA ILE A 16 3.70 23.76 -7.76
C ILE A 16 3.74 24.42 -9.14
N ILE A 17 4.11 23.67 -10.18
CA ILE A 17 4.38 24.25 -11.50
C ILE A 17 3.14 24.24 -12.39
N TYR A 18 2.31 23.21 -12.27
CA TYR A 18 1.13 23.10 -13.13
C TYR A 18 0.10 24.20 -12.79
N PRO A 19 -0.39 24.98 -13.77
CA PRO A 19 -1.27 26.12 -13.53
C PRO A 19 -2.68 25.63 -13.16
N CYS A 20 -2.89 25.38 -11.87
CA CYS A 20 -4.16 24.92 -11.34
C CYS A 20 -4.46 25.64 -10.03
N GLU A 21 -5.61 26.30 -9.94
CA GLU A 21 -5.99 27.06 -8.76
C GLU A 21 -6.60 26.12 -7.70
N ASN A 22 -5.91 25.99 -6.57
CA ASN A 22 -6.35 25.17 -5.45
C ASN A 22 -7.41 25.92 -4.63
N ASN A 23 -8.69 25.53 -4.76
CA ASN A 23 -9.80 26.08 -3.97
C ASN A 23 -9.93 25.40 -2.59
N PHE A 24 -9.30 25.96 -1.57
CA PHE A 24 -9.38 25.43 -0.19
C PHE A 24 -10.77 25.68 0.42
N ASP A 25 -11.40 24.61 0.90
CA ASP A 25 -12.64 24.68 1.67
C ASP A 25 -12.38 24.16 3.08
N TYR A 26 -12.10 25.08 3.99
CA TYR A 26 -11.83 24.81 5.40
C TYR A 26 -13.03 24.22 6.17
N SER A 27 -14.23 24.23 5.57
CA SER A 27 -15.44 23.62 6.16
C SER A 27 -15.55 22.12 5.83
N SER A 28 -14.71 21.63 4.92
CA SER A 28 -14.73 20.23 4.46
C SER A 28 -13.73 19.37 5.23
N HIS A 29 -14.05 18.08 5.43
CA HIS A 29 -13.19 17.15 6.20
C HIS A 29 -11.78 16.95 5.61
N LEU A 30 -11.63 17.14 4.30
CA LEU A 30 -10.33 16.99 3.63
C LEU A 30 -9.63 18.33 3.38
N CYS A 31 -10.22 19.45 3.82
CA CYS A 31 -9.76 20.84 3.62
C CYS A 31 -9.58 21.27 2.15
N HIS A 32 -9.33 20.35 1.22
CA HIS A 32 -9.23 20.52 -0.22
C HIS A 32 -9.09 19.17 -0.96
N SER A 33 -9.45 19.14 -2.25
CA SER A 33 -9.03 18.09 -3.20
C SER A 33 -8.03 18.70 -4.17
N ILE A 34 -6.81 18.16 -4.19
CA ILE A 34 -5.66 18.71 -4.93
C ILE A 34 -6.05 18.98 -6.40
N CYS A 35 -5.77 20.18 -6.90
CA CYS A 35 -6.32 20.63 -8.18
C CYS A 35 -5.94 19.73 -9.37
N PHE A 36 -4.76 19.11 -9.36
CA PHE A 36 -4.37 18.18 -10.42
C PHE A 36 -5.27 16.93 -10.52
N HIS A 37 -5.95 16.52 -9.45
CA HIS A 37 -6.94 15.44 -9.51
C HIS A 37 -8.22 15.81 -10.25
N LYS A 38 -8.51 17.12 -10.42
CA LYS A 38 -9.62 17.60 -11.25
C LYS A 38 -9.33 17.45 -12.74
N ILE A 39 -8.05 17.35 -13.10
CA ILE A 39 -7.61 17.18 -14.48
C ILE A 39 -7.62 15.69 -14.80
N THR A 40 -8.59 15.26 -15.60
CA THR A 40 -8.89 13.85 -15.85
C THR A 40 -7.66 13.05 -16.28
N TRP A 41 -6.86 13.55 -17.22
CA TRP A 41 -5.70 12.81 -17.72
C TRP A 41 -4.57 12.70 -16.69
N LEU A 42 -4.30 13.76 -15.92
CA LEU A 42 -3.27 13.74 -14.85
C LEU A 42 -3.69 12.80 -13.72
N SER A 43 -4.97 12.89 -13.33
CA SER A 43 -5.56 12.05 -12.29
C SER A 43 -5.50 10.57 -12.68
N ILE A 44 -5.90 10.23 -13.91
CA ILE A 44 -5.81 8.85 -14.42
C ILE A 44 -4.36 8.36 -14.43
N PHE A 45 -3.42 9.20 -14.87
CA PHE A 45 -2.01 8.84 -14.89
C PHE A 45 -1.48 8.54 -13.49
N ASP A 46 -1.83 9.36 -12.50
CA ASP A 46 -1.44 9.13 -11.11
C ASP A 46 -2.05 7.83 -10.55
N TRP A 47 -3.36 7.64 -10.70
CA TRP A 47 -4.07 6.44 -10.22
C TRP A 47 -3.57 5.14 -10.86
N ILE A 48 -3.26 5.16 -12.15
CA ILE A 48 -2.83 3.95 -12.86
C ILE A 48 -1.33 3.72 -12.68
N THR A 49 -0.50 4.72 -12.98
CA THR A 49 0.95 4.55 -13.08
C THR A 49 1.65 4.58 -11.74
N ASN A 50 1.21 5.45 -10.82
CA ASN A 50 1.86 5.60 -9.52
C ASN A 50 1.25 4.68 -8.44
N ILE A 51 -0.01 4.27 -8.60
CA ILE A 51 -0.73 3.49 -7.58
C ILE A 51 -1.02 2.06 -8.07
N LEU A 52 -1.84 1.89 -9.11
CA LEU A 52 -2.32 0.57 -9.54
C LEU A 52 -1.20 -0.35 -10.04
N LEU A 53 -0.35 0.16 -10.95
CA LEU A 53 0.70 -0.63 -11.58
C LEU A 53 1.75 -1.13 -10.57
N PRO A 54 2.28 -0.30 -9.65
CA PRO A 54 3.17 -0.78 -8.60
C PRO A 54 2.50 -1.77 -7.67
N SER A 55 1.23 -1.55 -7.31
CA SER A 55 0.48 -2.48 -6.47
C SER A 55 0.39 -3.87 -7.09
N LEU A 56 0.06 -3.95 -8.38
CA LEU A 56 -0.01 -5.23 -9.12
C LEU A 56 1.35 -5.91 -9.22
N ILE A 57 2.43 -5.15 -9.46
CA ILE A 57 3.79 -5.70 -9.51
C ILE A 57 4.19 -6.30 -8.16
N ILE A 58 3.90 -5.60 -7.05
CA ILE A 58 4.20 -6.08 -5.69
C ILE A 58 3.43 -7.37 -5.40
N GLU A 59 2.15 -7.42 -5.77
CA GLU A 59 1.30 -8.58 -5.54
C GLU A 59 1.75 -9.80 -6.35
N ILE A 60 1.94 -9.63 -7.67
CA ILE A 60 2.43 -10.70 -8.56
C ILE A 60 3.82 -11.17 -8.13
N GLY A 61 4.71 -10.23 -7.77
CA GLY A 61 6.05 -10.53 -7.26
C GLY A 61 6.01 -11.35 -5.97
N SER A 62 5.13 -10.98 -5.04
CA SER A 62 4.96 -11.65 -3.75
C SER A 62 4.40 -13.07 -3.90
N VAL A 63 3.39 -13.25 -4.77
CA VAL A 63 2.83 -14.57 -5.11
C VAL A 63 3.87 -15.45 -5.80
N THR A 64 4.59 -14.89 -6.78
CA THR A 64 5.66 -15.60 -7.49
C THR A 64 6.77 -16.06 -6.54
N LEU A 65 7.14 -15.21 -5.58
CA LEU A 65 8.12 -15.54 -4.55
C LEU A 65 7.62 -16.71 -3.69
N LEU A 66 6.35 -16.71 -3.27
CA LEU A 66 5.76 -17.82 -2.52
C LEU A 66 5.84 -19.14 -3.28
N ILE A 67 5.44 -19.12 -4.55
CA ILE A 67 5.44 -20.32 -5.40
C ILE A 67 6.86 -20.86 -5.53
N ARG A 68 7.85 -20.00 -5.78
CA ARG A 68 9.26 -20.40 -5.86
C ARG A 68 9.75 -21.02 -4.55
N ILE A 69 9.35 -20.46 -3.41
CA ILE A 69 9.69 -20.96 -2.08
C ILE A 69 9.07 -22.35 -1.85
N LEU A 70 7.81 -22.58 -2.26
CA LEU A 70 7.15 -23.89 -2.18
C LEU A 70 7.80 -24.94 -3.10
N ILE A 71 8.21 -24.54 -4.31
CA ILE A 71 8.91 -25.43 -5.25
C ILE A 71 10.31 -25.80 -4.72
N GLN A 72 11.06 -24.81 -4.21
CA GLN A 72 12.37 -25.06 -3.61
C GLN A 72 12.27 -25.92 -2.35
N PHE A 73 11.20 -25.78 -1.57
CA PHE A 73 10.92 -26.64 -0.42
C PHE A 73 10.80 -28.12 -0.82
N LYS A 74 10.10 -28.42 -1.92
CA LYS A 74 10.01 -29.80 -2.44
C LYS A 74 11.38 -30.37 -2.85
N LYS A 75 12.34 -29.50 -3.22
CA LYS A 75 13.69 -29.88 -3.66
C LYS A 75 14.72 -29.92 -2.54
N MET A 76 14.60 -29.12 -1.47
CA MET A 76 15.62 -28.97 -0.42
C MET A 76 15.11 -29.37 0.97
N LYS A 77 15.57 -30.51 1.51
CA LYS A 77 15.28 -31.02 2.86
C LYS A 77 15.92 -30.22 4.03
N ARG A 78 16.19 -28.91 3.89
CA ARG A 78 16.85 -28.10 4.94
C ARG A 78 15.83 -27.39 5.83
N THR A 79 15.68 -27.84 7.06
CA THR A 79 14.57 -27.50 7.98
C THR A 79 14.70 -26.18 8.74
N ILE A 80 15.91 -25.71 9.06
CA ILE A 80 16.11 -24.54 9.94
C ILE A 80 16.01 -23.21 9.18
N LYS A 81 16.75 -23.03 8.08
CA LYS A 81 16.65 -21.82 7.22
C LYS A 81 15.25 -21.66 6.63
N TRP A 82 14.53 -22.77 6.45
CA TRP A 82 13.16 -22.82 5.93
C TRP A 82 12.15 -22.05 6.78
N ARG A 83 12.13 -22.26 8.11
CA ARG A 83 11.16 -21.59 8.98
C ARG A 83 11.31 -20.06 8.90
N ALA A 84 12.53 -19.56 8.81
CA ALA A 84 12.80 -18.13 8.67
C ALA A 84 12.35 -17.59 7.31
N THR A 85 12.74 -18.23 6.19
CA THR A 85 12.38 -17.78 4.84
C THR A 85 10.86 -17.85 4.60
N ARG A 86 10.18 -18.88 5.11
CA ARG A 86 8.72 -18.99 4.99
C ARG A 86 7.99 -17.91 5.80
N LYS A 87 8.45 -17.60 7.02
CA LYS A 87 7.86 -16.51 7.83
C LYS A 87 8.00 -15.16 7.14
N MET A 88 9.17 -14.86 6.60
CA MET A 88 9.41 -13.61 5.88
C MET A 88 8.56 -13.51 4.61
N ALA A 89 8.41 -14.60 3.86
CA ALA A 89 7.54 -14.63 2.68
C ALA A 89 6.06 -14.46 3.05
N LEU A 90 5.60 -15.11 4.13
CA LEU A 90 4.23 -14.93 4.64
C LEU A 90 3.98 -13.50 5.10
N GLN A 91 4.93 -12.87 5.82
CA GLN A 91 4.85 -11.45 6.19
C GLN A 91 4.68 -10.55 4.96
N LEU A 92 5.53 -10.76 3.95
CA LEU A 92 5.51 -9.96 2.73
C LEU A 92 4.16 -10.08 2.02
N ILE A 93 3.62 -11.29 1.91
CA ILE A 93 2.33 -11.54 1.25
C ILE A 93 1.17 -10.98 2.06
N SER A 94 1.19 -11.12 3.38
CA SER A 94 0.17 -10.53 4.25
C SER A 94 0.15 -9.01 4.16
N ILE A 95 1.32 -8.37 4.11
CA ILE A 95 1.42 -6.92 3.95
C ILE A 95 0.98 -6.52 2.53
N ALA A 96 1.43 -7.23 1.50
CA ALA A 96 1.06 -6.97 0.12
C ALA A 96 -0.44 -7.15 -0.13
N SER A 97 -1.06 -8.20 0.42
CA SER A 97 -2.49 -8.43 0.26
C SER A 97 -3.34 -7.38 0.96
N LEU A 98 -2.97 -6.97 2.18
CA LEU A 98 -3.64 -5.88 2.87
C LEU A 98 -3.49 -4.56 2.11
N TYR A 99 -2.26 -4.26 1.65
CA TYR A 99 -2.02 -3.08 0.83
C TYR A 99 -2.91 -3.09 -0.42
N SER A 100 -2.92 -4.20 -1.18
CA SER A 100 -3.75 -4.36 -2.37
C SER A 100 -5.23 -4.20 -2.07
N ILE A 101 -5.77 -4.83 -1.02
CA ILE A 101 -7.20 -4.74 -0.67
C ILE A 101 -7.59 -3.27 -0.45
N PHE A 102 -6.87 -2.53 0.39
CA PHE A 102 -7.24 -1.15 0.71
C PHE A 102 -6.97 -0.18 -0.45
N TRP A 103 -5.82 -0.27 -1.12
CA TRP A 103 -5.46 0.63 -2.20
C TRP A 103 -6.21 0.36 -3.50
N ILE A 104 -6.38 -0.91 -3.89
CA ILE A 104 -7.09 -1.26 -5.12
C ILE A 104 -8.57 -0.93 -4.99
N SER A 105 -9.21 -1.22 -3.85
CA SER A 105 -10.61 -0.83 -3.62
C SER A 105 -10.82 0.68 -3.74
N PHE A 106 -9.92 1.49 -3.17
CA PHE A 106 -10.00 2.94 -3.29
C PHE A 106 -9.74 3.44 -4.72
N THR A 107 -8.75 2.86 -5.40
CA THR A 107 -8.39 3.20 -6.78
C THR A 107 -9.53 2.86 -7.75
N LEU A 108 -10.17 1.70 -7.60
CA LEU A 108 -11.30 1.28 -8.41
C LEU A 108 -12.48 2.24 -8.28
N ILE A 109 -12.84 2.63 -7.06
CA ILE A 109 -13.93 3.59 -6.83
C ILE A 109 -13.58 4.95 -7.48
N SER A 110 -12.33 5.40 -7.35
CA SER A 110 -11.85 6.65 -7.94
C SER A 110 -11.92 6.63 -9.47
N ILE A 111 -11.55 5.52 -10.12
CA ILE A 111 -11.66 5.35 -11.57
C ILE A 111 -13.14 5.31 -12.01
N ILE A 112 -14.00 4.58 -11.30
CA ILE A 112 -15.44 4.52 -11.62
C ILE A 112 -16.07 5.91 -11.54
N ARG A 113 -15.69 6.71 -10.55
CA ARG A 113 -16.14 8.11 -10.43
C ARG A 113 -15.69 8.99 -11.59
N LEU A 114 -14.47 8.79 -12.09
CA LEU A 114 -13.92 9.55 -13.21
C LEU A 114 -14.62 9.23 -14.53
N PHE A 115 -15.02 7.98 -14.78
CA PHE A 115 -15.55 7.54 -16.08
C PHE A 115 -17.07 7.43 -16.16
N PHE A 116 -17.73 6.99 -15.09
CA PHE A 116 -19.15 6.62 -15.15
C PHE A 116 -20.04 7.61 -14.43
N ILE A 117 -19.84 7.79 -13.12
CA ILE A 117 -20.78 8.52 -12.26
C ILE A 117 -19.99 9.34 -11.24
N PRO A 118 -19.83 10.67 -11.43
CA PRO A 118 -18.98 11.50 -10.59
C PRO A 118 -19.43 11.58 -9.12
N LYS A 119 -20.73 11.37 -8.85
CA LYS A 119 -21.33 11.35 -7.51
C LYS A 119 -21.44 9.95 -6.89
N PHE A 120 -20.93 8.91 -7.54
CA PHE A 120 -21.02 7.54 -7.03
C PHE A 120 -20.24 7.39 -5.73
N LEU A 121 -20.93 6.97 -4.67
CA LEU A 121 -20.36 6.73 -3.33
C LEU A 121 -19.53 7.89 -2.77
N ASP A 122 -19.86 9.14 -3.11
CA ASP A 122 -19.01 10.29 -2.78
C ASP A 122 -18.79 10.45 -1.26
N LYS A 123 -19.87 10.39 -0.49
CA LYS A 123 -19.81 10.43 0.98
C LYS A 123 -19.00 9.26 1.54
N LEU A 124 -19.28 8.03 1.09
CA LEU A 124 -18.60 6.84 1.61
C LEU A 124 -17.09 6.87 1.28
N THR A 125 -16.75 7.38 0.10
CA THR A 125 -15.36 7.52 -0.37
C THR A 125 -14.60 8.51 0.50
N LEU A 126 -15.20 9.68 0.74
CA LEU A 126 -14.60 10.77 1.51
C LEU A 126 -14.43 10.42 3.00
N TYR A 127 -15.42 9.73 3.59
CA TYR A 127 -15.39 9.40 5.02
C TYR A 127 -14.63 8.11 5.37
N TYR A 128 -14.61 7.10 4.48
CA TYR A 128 -14.06 5.79 4.81
C TYR A 128 -12.90 5.39 3.90
N PHE A 129 -13.13 5.37 2.58
CA PHE A 129 -12.12 4.85 1.66
C PHE A 129 -10.85 5.70 1.59
N HIS A 130 -10.97 7.01 1.75
CA HIS A 130 -9.81 7.91 1.80
C HIS A 130 -8.88 7.60 2.98
N TYR A 131 -9.44 7.24 4.15
CA TYR A 131 -8.67 6.91 5.36
C TYR A 131 -8.24 5.44 5.41
N SER A 132 -8.87 4.58 4.59
CA SER A 132 -8.63 3.15 4.59
C SER A 132 -7.15 2.73 4.37
N PRO A 133 -6.35 3.39 3.52
CA PRO A 133 -4.94 3.03 3.33
C PRO A 133 -4.07 3.29 4.54
N TYR A 134 -4.45 4.23 5.41
CA TYR A 134 -3.70 4.53 6.63
C TYR A 134 -3.74 3.38 7.65
N PHE A 135 -4.82 2.58 7.62
CA PHE A 135 -4.88 1.37 8.43
C PHE A 135 -3.82 0.34 8.03
N VAL A 136 -3.39 0.31 6.76
CA VAL A 136 -2.29 -0.57 6.32
C VAL A 136 -1.00 -0.22 7.05
N GLN A 137 -0.68 1.07 7.15
CA GLN A 137 0.53 1.55 7.82
C GLN A 137 0.47 1.27 9.33
N LEU A 138 -0.71 1.40 9.93
CA LEU A 138 -0.92 1.07 11.35
C LEU A 138 -0.83 -0.44 11.63
N LEU A 139 -1.34 -1.29 10.74
CA LEU A 139 -1.37 -2.74 10.91
C LEU A 139 -0.06 -3.42 10.53
N MET A 140 0.78 -2.78 9.71
CA MET A 140 2.09 -3.29 9.31
C MET A 140 2.96 -3.76 10.49
N PRO A 141 3.20 -2.95 11.55
CA PRO A 141 3.99 -3.41 12.70
C PRO A 141 3.35 -4.59 13.44
N CYS A 142 2.01 -4.63 13.53
CA CYS A 142 1.30 -5.75 14.16
C CYS A 142 1.57 -7.06 13.41
N ILE A 143 1.47 -7.05 12.08
CA ILE A 143 1.73 -8.24 11.24
C ILE A 143 3.18 -8.70 11.36
N CYS A 144 4.12 -7.74 11.35
CA CYS A 144 5.53 -8.03 11.58
C CYS A 144 5.74 -8.73 12.92
N LEU A 145 5.16 -8.19 14.01
CA LEU A 145 5.25 -8.76 15.36
C LEU A 145 4.64 -10.17 15.45
N PHE A 146 3.45 -10.40 14.87
CA PHE A 146 2.81 -11.73 14.87
C PHE A 146 3.65 -12.79 14.16
N CYS A 147 4.34 -12.43 13.08
CA CYS A 147 5.13 -13.39 12.31
C CYS A 147 6.58 -13.56 12.82
N LEU A 148 7.05 -12.74 13.79
CA LEU A 148 8.36 -12.82 14.44
C LEU A 148 8.24 -13.25 15.92
N PRO A 149 7.87 -14.53 16.22
CA PRO A 149 7.77 -15.02 17.60
C PRO A 149 9.12 -15.06 18.34
N GLU A 150 10.23 -14.85 17.62
CA GLU A 150 11.58 -14.76 18.18
C GLU A 150 11.76 -13.49 19.03
N LEU A 151 11.05 -12.40 18.71
CA LEU A 151 11.04 -11.19 19.55
C LEU A 151 10.29 -11.46 20.87
N TRP A 152 9.21 -12.23 20.82
CA TRP A 152 8.42 -12.60 21.99
C TRP A 152 9.18 -13.54 22.94
N THR A 153 9.90 -14.51 22.37
CA THR A 153 10.77 -15.41 23.15
C THR A 153 12.05 -14.75 23.67
N ARG A 154 12.53 -13.66 23.03
CA ARG A 154 13.64 -12.85 23.58
C ARG A 154 13.21 -12.01 24.77
N LYS A 155 11.97 -11.49 24.80
CA LYS A 155 11.39 -10.85 25.99
C LYS A 155 11.40 -11.79 27.21
N ASN A 156 11.13 -13.08 27.00
CA ASN A 156 11.17 -14.10 28.06
C ASN A 156 12.59 -14.60 28.41
N ARG A 157 13.64 -14.18 27.68
CA ARG A 157 15.04 -14.48 28.00
C ARG A 157 15.79 -13.31 28.65
N VAL A 158 15.22 -12.10 28.63
CA VAL A 158 15.78 -10.89 29.25
C VAL A 158 15.25 -10.69 30.69
N VAL A 159 14.57 -11.69 31.27
CA VAL A 159 14.46 -11.83 32.72
C VAL A 159 15.42 -12.93 33.18
N PRO A 160 16.74 -12.66 33.31
CA PRO A 160 17.57 -13.38 34.25
C PRO A 160 17.29 -12.81 35.64
N THR A 161 16.70 -13.66 36.50
CA THR A 161 16.94 -13.76 37.94
C THR A 161 17.70 -12.59 38.60
N GLN A 162 16.98 -11.82 39.40
CA GLN A 162 17.40 -11.46 40.76
C GLN A 162 16.23 -11.73 41.70
#